data_AF-A0A4C1ZUY6-F1
#
_entry.id   AF-A0A4C1ZUY6-F1
#
_cell.length_a   1.000
_cell.length_b   1.000
_cell.length_c   1.000
_cell.angle_alpha   90.00
_cell.angle_beta   90.00
_cell.angle_gamma   90.00
#
_symmetry.space_group_name_H-M   'P 1'
#
loop_
_entity.id
_entity.type
_entity.pdbx_description
1 polymer ?
#
loop_
_entity_poly.entity_id
_entity_poly.type
_entity_poly.pdbx_seq_one_letter_code
_entity_poly.pdbx_strand_id
1 'polypeptide(L)'
;MSRSNERLLNNALNADFQHMLRPYYFTQKLLCASKYSIKDSFVLPNSRAYCAVSVLALGFITYFYVISSPSEIYLEMSIMYILTVAWIFENFVMIIMFSLGCERFYSCLDDIRNKCTIAYDLSPERNISRKTAKNILRLCDVRFSKMRPCGLFVVDAALPLRLLGLVATYCIVLLQFAFL
;
A
#
# COMPACT_ATOMS: atom_id res chain seq x y z
N MET A 1 -32.43 3.83 -12.94
CA MET A 1 -31.29 2.99 -12.50
C MET A 1 -30.70 3.67 -11.27
N SER A 2 -30.69 3.00 -10.11
CA SER A 2 -30.36 3.62 -8.80
C SER A 2 -28.89 4.03 -8.71
N ARG A 3 -28.63 5.21 -8.12
CA ARG A 3 -27.30 5.80 -7.84
C ARG A 3 -26.36 4.87 -7.04
N SER A 4 -26.89 3.84 -6.37
CA SER A 4 -26.12 2.80 -5.67
C SER A 4 -25.42 1.83 -6.63
N ASN A 5 -26.04 1.51 -7.76
CA ASN A 5 -25.57 0.47 -8.67
C ASN A 5 -24.39 0.96 -9.52
N GLU A 6 -24.32 2.26 -9.81
CA GLU A 6 -23.17 2.92 -10.43
C GLU A 6 -21.92 2.91 -9.53
N ARG A 7 -22.09 3.06 -8.21
CA ARG A 7 -20.97 3.03 -7.25
C ARG A 7 -20.39 1.62 -7.08
N LEU A 8 -21.20 0.59 -7.22
CA LEU A 8 -20.76 -0.80 -7.14
C LEU A 8 -19.92 -1.20 -8.36
N LEU A 9 -20.32 -0.80 -9.59
CA LEU A 9 -19.54 -1.10 -10.80
C LEU A 9 -18.16 -0.45 -10.79
N ASN A 10 -18.03 0.78 -10.28
CA ASN A 10 -16.76 1.50 -10.23
C ASN A 10 -15.79 1.01 -9.13
N ASN A 11 -16.27 0.17 -8.21
CA ASN A 11 -15.47 -0.36 -7.09
C ASN A 11 -15.10 -1.85 -7.26
N ALA A 12 -15.37 -2.42 -8.43
CA ALA A 12 -14.95 -3.78 -8.78
C ALA A 12 -13.42 -3.82 -8.89
N LEU A 13 -12.78 -4.58 -8.00
CA LEU A 13 -11.32 -4.70 -7.97
C LEU A 13 -10.89 -5.97 -8.71
N ASN A 14 -9.88 -5.84 -9.56
CA ASN A 14 -9.34 -6.99 -10.30
C ASN A 14 -8.70 -8.01 -9.34
N ALA A 15 -8.79 -9.30 -9.65
CA ALA A 15 -8.39 -10.39 -8.73
C ALA A 15 -6.92 -10.29 -8.27
N ASP A 16 -6.02 -9.86 -9.15
CA ASP A 16 -4.60 -9.68 -8.83
C ASP A 16 -4.37 -8.57 -7.79
N PHE A 17 -5.13 -7.48 -7.90
CA PHE A 17 -5.10 -6.38 -6.93
C PHE A 17 -5.67 -6.81 -5.58
N GLN A 18 -6.66 -7.71 -5.56
CA GLN A 18 -7.17 -8.26 -4.30
C GLN A 18 -6.12 -9.08 -3.57
N HIS A 19 -5.39 -9.92 -4.30
CA HIS A 19 -4.29 -10.70 -3.71
C HIS A 19 -3.19 -9.80 -3.16
N MET A 20 -2.88 -8.70 -3.85
CA MET A 20 -1.87 -7.74 -3.41
C MET A 20 -2.30 -6.95 -2.16
N LEU A 21 -3.60 -6.66 -2.00
CA LEU A 21 -4.15 -5.94 -0.84
C LEU A 21 -4.50 -6.86 0.34
N ARG A 22 -4.46 -8.19 0.15
CA ARG A 22 -4.88 -9.17 1.16
C ARG A 22 -4.08 -9.09 2.47
N PRO A 23 -2.74 -8.95 2.46
CA PRO A 23 -1.96 -8.80 3.69
C PRO A 23 -2.37 -7.53 4.43
N TYR A 24 -2.46 -6.40 3.71
CA TYR A 24 -2.86 -5.12 4.27
C TYR A 24 -4.27 -5.13 4.87
N TYR A 25 -5.23 -5.75 4.19
CA TYR A 25 -6.61 -5.92 4.69
C TYR A 25 -6.66 -6.79 5.94
N PHE A 26 -5.86 -7.86 5.99
CA PHE A 26 -5.73 -8.72 7.17
C PHE A 26 -5.21 -7.92 8.37
N THR A 27 -4.16 -7.12 8.18
CA THR A 27 -3.60 -6.26 9.23
C THR A 27 -4.62 -5.20 9.69
N GLN A 28 -5.35 -4.58 8.77
CA GLN A 28 -6.42 -3.63 9.12
C GLN A 28 -7.56 -4.27 9.91
N LYS A 29 -7.92 -5.52 9.60
CA LYS A 29 -8.99 -6.25 10.29
C LYS A 29 -8.55 -6.65 11.71
N LEU A 30 -7.30 -7.03 11.89
CA LEU A 30 -6.72 -7.36 13.19
C LEU A 30 -6.72 -6.13 14.13
N LEU A 31 -6.45 -4.95 13.58
CA LEU A 31 -6.38 -3.69 14.34
C LEU A 31 -7.73 -3.00 14.57
N CYS A 32 -8.86 -3.60 14.17
CA CYS A 32 -10.18 -2.95 14.17
C CYS A 32 -10.22 -1.56 13.46
N ALA A 33 -9.24 -1.30 12.60
CA ALA A 33 -9.07 -0.04 11.86
C ALA A 33 -9.50 -0.16 10.39
N SER A 34 -10.11 -1.29 10.02
CA SER A 34 -10.66 -1.57 8.69
C SER A 34 -11.79 -0.59 8.34
N LYS A 35 -11.41 0.49 7.64
CA LYS A 35 -12.34 1.49 7.09
C LYS A 35 -13.11 0.95 5.88
N TYR A 36 -12.63 -0.12 5.27
CA TYR A 36 -13.22 -0.74 4.08
C TYR A 36 -13.26 -2.26 4.25
N SER A 37 -14.36 -2.88 3.85
CA SER A 37 -14.53 -4.34 3.80
C SER A 37 -14.49 -4.79 2.34
N ILE A 38 -13.60 -5.75 2.05
CA ILE A 38 -13.53 -6.38 0.74
C ILE A 38 -14.40 -7.63 0.79
N LYS A 39 -15.51 -7.63 0.05
CA LYS A 39 -16.39 -8.80 -0.15
C LYS A 39 -16.66 -8.98 -1.63
N ASP A 40 -16.52 -10.21 -2.11
CA ASP A 40 -16.95 -10.65 -3.44
C ASP A 40 -16.51 -9.72 -4.58
N SER A 41 -15.22 -9.40 -4.66
CA SER A 41 -14.65 -8.50 -5.69
C SER A 41 -14.97 -7.02 -5.56
N PHE A 42 -15.69 -6.60 -4.51
CA PHE A 42 -16.05 -5.20 -4.27
C PHE A 42 -15.44 -4.64 -2.99
N VAL A 43 -14.99 -3.38 -3.06
CA VAL A 43 -14.56 -2.60 -1.89
C VAL A 43 -15.77 -1.81 -1.38
N LEU A 44 -16.33 -2.23 -0.23
CA LEU A 44 -17.43 -1.52 0.42
C LEU A 44 -16.91 -0.72 1.62
N PRO A 45 -17.35 0.54 1.81
CA PRO A 45 -17.05 1.29 3.03
C PRO A 45 -17.71 0.60 4.23
N ASN A 46 -16.95 0.44 5.31
CA ASN A 46 -17.47 -0.14 6.54
C ASN A 46 -18.46 0.84 7.21
N SER A 47 -19.42 0.33 8.00
CA SER A 47 -20.48 1.20 8.54
C SER A 47 -19.91 2.21 9.54
N ARG A 48 -20.48 3.44 9.59
CA ARG A 48 -20.08 4.46 10.57
C ARG A 48 -20.21 3.97 12.02
N ALA A 49 -21.15 3.06 12.28
CA ALA A 49 -21.33 2.42 13.57
C ALA A 49 -20.15 1.52 13.95
N TYR A 50 -19.59 0.77 12.99
CA TYR A 50 -18.40 -0.06 13.24
C TYR A 50 -17.19 0.79 13.67
N CYS A 51 -16.99 1.93 13.00
CA CYS A 51 -15.89 2.84 13.33
C CYS A 51 -16.07 3.50 14.70
N ALA A 52 -17.30 3.84 15.09
CA ALA A 52 -17.58 4.37 16.43
C ALA A 52 -17.37 3.31 17.51
N VAL A 53 -17.83 2.08 17.29
CA VAL A 53 -17.65 0.96 18.22
C VAL A 53 -16.17 0.60 18.38
N SER A 54 -15.37 0.60 17.31
CA SER A 54 -13.94 0.31 17.43
C SER A 54 -13.18 1.38 18.20
N VAL A 55 -13.50 2.66 17.97
CA VAL A 55 -12.91 3.77 18.73
C VAL A 55 -13.30 3.72 20.21
N LEU A 56 -14.57 3.43 20.51
CA LEU A 56 -15.04 3.31 21.90
C LEU A 56 -14.41 2.10 22.60
N ALA A 57 -14.31 0.96 21.93
CA ALA A 57 -13.67 -0.24 22.48
C ALA A 57 -12.18 0.00 22.77
N LEU A 58 -11.45 0.62 21.83
CA LEU A 58 -10.05 0.98 22.03
C LEU A 58 -9.88 1.98 23.18
N GLY A 59 -10.69 3.03 23.22
CA GLY A 59 -10.66 4.00 24.31
C GLY A 59 -10.96 3.38 25.68
N PHE A 60 -11.89 2.42 25.74
CA PHE A 60 -12.22 1.70 26.97
C PHE A 60 -11.08 0.79 27.44
N ILE A 61 -10.42 0.08 26.51
CA ILE A 61 -9.23 -0.73 26.81
C ILE A 61 -8.10 0.14 27.35
N THR A 62 -7.81 1.26 26.69
CA THR A 62 -6.76 2.20 27.14
C THR A 62 -7.08 2.80 28.51
N TYR A 63 -8.33 3.19 28.74
CA TYR A 63 -8.79 3.75 30.01
C TYR A 63 -8.67 2.74 31.17
N PHE A 64 -9.11 1.50 30.95
CA PHE A 64 -9.05 0.44 31.96
C PHE A 64 -7.59 0.08 32.30
N TYR A 65 -6.73 0.06 31.29
CA TYR A 65 -5.29 -0.21 31.44
C TYR A 65 -4.57 0.90 32.23
N VAL A 66 -4.93 2.17 32.00
CA VAL A 66 -4.35 3.33 32.73
C VAL A 66 -4.76 3.35 34.21
N ILE A 67 -5.96 2.88 34.54
CA ILE A 67 -6.46 2.84 35.94
C ILE A 67 -5.89 1.66 36.72
N SER A 68 -5.64 0.54 36.06
CA SER A 68 -5.34 -0.72 36.76
C SER A 68 -3.90 -0.87 37.25
N SER A 69 -2.96 -0.03 36.81
CA SER A 69 -1.52 -0.31 37.02
C SER A 69 -0.71 0.94 37.32
N PRO A 70 -0.60 1.46 38.57
CA PRO A 70 0.20 2.66 38.86
C PRO A 70 1.72 2.41 39.06
N SER A 71 2.17 1.19 39.37
CA SER A 71 3.56 0.90 39.78
C SER A 71 4.36 -0.07 38.89
N GLU A 72 3.71 -0.90 38.05
CA GLU A 72 4.38 -1.73 37.02
C GLU A 72 4.49 -1.02 35.65
N ILE A 73 4.08 0.27 35.60
CA ILE A 73 3.99 1.09 34.38
C ILE A 73 5.28 1.08 33.57
N TYR A 74 6.45 1.20 34.21
CA TYR A 74 7.70 1.40 33.47
C TYR A 74 8.13 0.18 32.66
N LEU A 75 7.94 -1.03 33.20
CA LEU A 75 8.30 -2.27 32.51
C LEU A 75 7.34 -2.51 31.35
N GLU A 76 6.04 -2.36 31.59
CA GLU A 76 5.00 -2.49 30.57
C GLU A 76 5.12 -1.44 29.46
N MET A 77 5.42 -0.18 29.81
CA MET A 77 5.69 0.89 28.82
C MET A 77 6.93 0.57 27.99
N SER A 78 7.96 -0.04 28.59
CA SER A 78 9.14 -0.49 27.85
C SER A 78 8.82 -1.64 26.88
N ILE A 79 7.99 -2.60 27.29
CA ILE A 79 7.55 -3.72 26.45
C ILE A 79 6.66 -3.21 25.30
N MET A 80 5.66 -2.38 25.61
CA MET A 80 4.79 -1.75 24.62
C MET A 80 5.58 -0.91 23.61
N TYR A 81 6.60 -0.19 24.07
CA TYR A 81 7.51 0.55 23.19
C TYR A 81 8.29 -0.39 22.26
N ILE A 82 8.89 -1.46 22.80
CA ILE A 82 9.63 -2.46 21.99
C ILE A 82 8.70 -3.13 20.97
N LEU A 83 7.48 -3.52 21.37
CA LEU A 83 6.47 -4.09 20.47
C LEU A 83 6.07 -3.10 19.37
N THR A 84 5.92 -1.82 19.70
CA THR A 84 5.59 -0.77 18.73
C THR A 84 6.74 -0.57 17.73
N VAL A 85 7.99 -0.56 18.19
CA VAL A 85 9.17 -0.45 17.32
C VAL A 85 9.28 -1.69 16.42
N ALA A 86 9.10 -2.89 16.96
CA ALA A 86 9.09 -4.13 16.18
C ALA A 86 7.99 -4.12 15.11
N TRP A 87 6.79 -3.65 15.46
CA TRP A 87 5.67 -3.49 14.53
C TRP A 87 5.99 -2.49 13.42
N ILE A 88 6.55 -1.32 13.77
CA ILE A 88 6.99 -0.32 12.78
C ILE A 88 8.02 -0.94 11.83
N PHE A 89 8.99 -1.68 12.36
CA PHE A 89 9.99 -2.36 11.56
C PHE A 89 9.36 -3.36 10.58
N GLU A 90 8.43 -4.20 11.02
CA GLU A 90 7.72 -5.14 10.15
C GLU A 90 6.97 -4.43 9.00
N ASN A 91 6.29 -3.32 9.30
CA ASN A 91 5.63 -2.51 8.27
C ASN A 91 6.64 -1.91 7.28
N PHE A 92 7.79 -1.43 7.75
CA PHE A 92 8.87 -0.97 6.89
C PHE A 92 9.39 -2.09 5.98
N VAL A 93 9.59 -3.29 6.51
CA VAL A 93 9.99 -4.47 5.71
C VAL A 93 8.95 -4.78 4.63
N MET A 94 7.65 -4.75 4.96
CA MET A 94 6.59 -4.93 3.95
C MET A 94 6.64 -3.86 2.85
N ILE A 95 6.85 -2.59 3.21
CA ILE A 95 6.97 -1.49 2.24
C ILE A 95 8.20 -1.66 1.34
N ILE A 96 9.33 -2.09 1.90
CA ILE A 96 10.56 -2.37 1.15
C ILE A 96 10.34 -3.52 0.17
N MET A 97 9.79 -4.64 0.64
CA MET A 97 9.51 -5.81 -0.20
C MET A 97 8.55 -5.48 -1.34
N PHE A 98 7.50 -4.71 -1.06
CA PHE A 98 6.56 -4.24 -2.07
C PHE A 98 7.23 -3.33 -3.10
N SER A 99 8.03 -2.36 -2.65
CA SER A 99 8.75 -1.42 -3.52
C SER A 99 9.76 -2.14 -4.41
N LEU A 100 10.48 -3.13 -3.86
CA LEU A 100 11.44 -3.95 -4.59
C LEU A 100 10.75 -4.86 -5.62
N GLY A 101 9.59 -5.43 -5.27
CA GLY A 101 8.77 -6.20 -6.20
C GLY A 101 8.31 -5.36 -7.39
N CYS A 102 7.84 -4.13 -7.12
CA CYS A 102 7.47 -3.18 -8.17
C CYS A 102 8.65 -2.82 -9.07
N GLU A 103 9.82 -2.56 -8.49
CA GLU A 103 11.02 -2.23 -9.26
C GLU A 103 11.44 -3.37 -10.19
N ARG A 104 11.50 -4.61 -9.69
CA ARG A 104 11.80 -5.79 -10.51
C ARG A 104 10.82 -5.96 -11.65
N PHE A 105 9.54 -5.72 -11.39
CA PHE A 105 8.49 -5.77 -12.40
C PHE A 105 8.68 -4.68 -13.47
N TYR A 106 9.02 -3.45 -13.08
CA TYR A 106 9.33 -2.38 -14.04
C TYR A 106 10.57 -2.69 -14.88
N SER A 107 11.64 -3.18 -14.25
CA SER A 107 12.85 -3.56 -14.97
C SER A 107 12.59 -4.68 -15.99
N CYS A 108 11.76 -5.68 -15.64
CA CYS A 108 11.35 -6.73 -16.57
C CYS A 108 10.53 -6.18 -17.74
N LEU A 109 9.64 -5.24 -17.49
CA LEU A 109 8.86 -4.58 -18.54
C LEU A 109 9.71 -3.71 -19.45
N ASP A 110 10.69 -2.98 -18.90
CA ASP A 110 11.64 -2.20 -19.68
C ASP A 110 12.50 -3.10 -20.57
N ASP A 111 12.91 -4.29 -20.09
CA ASP A 111 13.61 -5.30 -20.90
C ASP A 111 12.73 -5.85 -22.04
N ILE A 112 11.47 -6.19 -21.75
CA ILE A 112 10.49 -6.62 -22.78
C ILE A 112 10.30 -5.52 -23.82
N ARG A 113 10.14 -4.26 -23.37
CA ARG A 113 9.99 -3.10 -24.27
C ARG A 113 11.21 -2.93 -25.15
N ASN A 114 12.41 -3.02 -24.58
CA ASN A 114 13.66 -2.87 -25.32
C ASN A 114 13.81 -3.98 -26.39
N LYS A 115 13.60 -5.25 -26.01
CA LYS A 115 13.61 -6.39 -26.94
C LYS A 115 12.56 -6.26 -28.04
N CYS A 116 11.35 -5.81 -27.72
CA CYS A 116 10.30 -5.57 -28.72
C CYS A 116 10.64 -4.41 -29.67
N THR A 117 11.34 -3.39 -29.19
CA THR A 117 11.81 -2.25 -30.00
C THR A 117 12.87 -2.72 -31.00
N ILE A 118 13.86 -3.47 -30.52
CA ILE A 118 14.90 -4.07 -31.36
C ILE A 118 14.28 -5.00 -32.42
N ALA A 119 13.34 -5.86 -32.02
CA ALA A 119 12.63 -6.77 -32.94
C ALA A 119 11.74 -6.03 -33.95
N TYR A 120 11.23 -4.85 -33.59
CA TYR A 120 10.47 -4.00 -34.50
C TYR A 120 11.36 -3.34 -35.56
N ASP A 121 12.55 -2.86 -35.16
CA ASP A 121 13.49 -2.17 -36.05
C ASP A 121 14.25 -3.13 -36.98
N LEU A 122 14.61 -4.33 -36.51
CA LEU A 122 15.34 -5.34 -37.29
C LEU A 122 14.47 -6.14 -38.28
N SER A 123 13.15 -5.90 -38.34
CA SER A 123 12.23 -6.67 -39.18
C SER A 123 11.81 -5.86 -40.43
N PRO A 124 12.58 -5.92 -41.54
CA PRO A 124 12.24 -5.24 -42.78
C PRO A 124 11.01 -5.82 -43.48
N GLU A 125 10.64 -7.08 -43.18
CA GLU A 125 9.45 -7.72 -43.75
C GLU A 125 8.19 -7.57 -42.89
N ARG A 126 7.05 -7.52 -43.58
CA ARG A 126 5.68 -7.33 -43.07
C ARG A 126 5.15 -8.58 -42.35
N ASN A 127 5.96 -9.18 -41.49
CA ASN A 127 5.64 -10.44 -40.82
C ASN A 127 4.79 -10.22 -39.56
N ILE A 128 4.01 -11.24 -39.20
CA ILE A 128 3.11 -11.29 -38.03
C ILE A 128 3.85 -10.82 -36.76
N SER A 129 5.14 -11.15 -36.62
CA SER A 129 6.02 -10.75 -35.53
C SER A 129 6.13 -9.23 -35.33
N ARG A 130 6.18 -8.44 -36.42
CA ARG A 130 6.23 -6.97 -36.32
C ARG A 130 4.91 -6.38 -35.81
N LYS A 131 3.78 -6.96 -36.23
CA LYS A 131 2.44 -6.57 -35.76
C LYS A 131 2.27 -6.90 -34.28
N THR A 132 2.76 -8.06 -33.84
CA THR A 132 2.76 -8.49 -32.44
C THR A 132 3.66 -7.60 -31.58
N ALA A 133 4.91 -7.34 -32.00
CA ALA A 133 5.82 -6.44 -31.28
C ALA A 133 5.22 -5.02 -31.14
N LYS A 134 4.63 -4.49 -32.22
CA LYS A 134 3.94 -3.18 -32.19
C LYS A 134 2.74 -3.16 -31.25
N ASN A 135 1.95 -4.24 -31.18
CA ASN A 135 0.83 -4.34 -30.26
C ASN A 135 1.30 -4.42 -28.80
N ILE A 136 2.38 -5.16 -28.53
CA ILE A 136 2.99 -5.22 -27.19
C ILE A 136 3.53 -3.85 -26.78
N LEU A 137 4.28 -3.18 -27.65
CA LEU A 137 4.77 -1.81 -27.42
C LEU A 137 3.63 -0.83 -27.10
N ARG A 138 2.54 -0.87 -27.87
CA ARG A 138 1.34 -0.06 -27.59
C ARG A 138 0.68 -0.41 -26.27
N LEU A 139 0.61 -1.70 -25.93
CA LEU A 139 0.04 -2.12 -24.66
C LEU A 139 0.88 -1.60 -23.49
N CYS A 140 2.21 -1.69 -23.60
CA CYS A 140 3.15 -1.11 -22.63
C CYS A 140 3.01 0.41 -22.56
N ASP A 141 2.99 1.15 -23.67
CA ASP A 141 2.89 2.62 -23.61
C ASP A 141 1.54 3.13 -23.09
N VAL A 142 0.42 2.47 -23.45
CA VAL A 142 -0.93 2.96 -23.11
C VAL A 142 -1.37 2.52 -21.72
N ARG A 143 -1.01 1.30 -21.28
CA ARG A 143 -1.44 0.77 -19.98
C ARG A 143 -0.39 0.90 -18.88
N PHE A 144 0.86 1.21 -19.22
CA PHE A 144 1.94 1.18 -18.25
C PHE A 144 2.43 2.58 -17.86
N SER A 145 1.74 3.16 -16.87
CA SER A 145 2.34 4.16 -15.99
C SER A 145 2.96 3.41 -14.81
N LYS A 146 4.18 3.78 -14.38
CA LYS A 146 4.69 3.33 -13.07
C LYS A 146 3.58 3.52 -12.03
N MET A 147 3.36 2.52 -11.18
CA MET A 147 2.25 2.49 -10.24
C MET A 147 2.34 3.69 -9.30
N ARG A 148 1.26 4.49 -9.29
CA ARG A 148 1.12 5.62 -8.38
C ARG A 148 -0.09 5.41 -7.47
N PRO A 149 0.09 4.92 -6.23
CA PRO A 149 -1.00 4.82 -5.27
C PRO A 149 -1.64 6.19 -5.07
N CYS A 150 -2.94 6.29 -5.37
CA CYS A 150 -3.72 7.53 -5.29
C CYS A 150 -3.14 8.71 -6.10
N GLY A 151 -2.28 8.45 -7.11
CA GLY A 151 -1.61 9.50 -7.88
C GLY A 151 -0.53 10.30 -7.13
N LEU A 152 -0.28 10.01 -5.84
CA LEU A 152 0.55 10.83 -4.97
C LEU A 152 2.06 10.60 -5.20
N PHE A 153 2.47 9.33 -5.26
CA PHE A 153 3.89 8.96 -5.35
C PHE A 153 4.09 7.81 -6.31
N VAL A 154 5.19 7.83 -7.05
CA VAL A 154 5.62 6.65 -7.82
C VAL A 154 6.17 5.63 -6.83
N VAL A 155 5.58 4.43 -6.80
CA VAL A 155 6.16 3.30 -6.06
C VAL A 155 7.36 2.85 -6.87
N ASP A 156 8.54 2.99 -6.30
CA ASP A 156 9.84 2.68 -6.89
C ASP A 156 10.76 2.26 -5.73
N ALA A 157 11.91 1.65 -5.99
CA ALA A 157 12.86 1.23 -4.95
C ALA A 157 13.31 2.38 -4.03
N ALA A 158 13.20 3.64 -4.50
CA ALA A 158 13.48 4.84 -3.70
C ALA A 158 12.33 5.27 -2.75
N LEU A 159 11.13 4.69 -2.85
CA LEU A 159 9.97 5.07 -2.03
C LEU A 159 10.22 4.90 -0.52
N PRO A 160 10.77 3.76 -0.02
CA PRO A 160 11.05 3.60 1.40
C PRO A 160 12.06 4.63 1.91
N LEU A 161 13.07 4.97 1.08
CA LEU A 161 14.08 5.96 1.42
C LEU A 161 13.48 7.37 1.53
N ARG A 162 12.59 7.74 0.61
CA ARG A 162 11.87 9.03 0.65
C ARG A 162 10.94 9.12 1.86
N LEU A 163 10.27 8.03 2.20
CA LEU A 163 9.40 7.94 3.37
C LEU A 163 10.21 8.08 4.67
N LEU A 164 11.35 7.40 4.76
CA LEU A 164 12.26 7.49 5.90
C LEU A 164 12.79 8.92 6.08
N GLY A 165 13.17 9.58 4.98
CA GLY A 165 13.58 10.98 5.00
C GLY A 165 12.48 11.91 5.54
N LEU A 166 11.24 11.75 5.06
CA LEU A 166 10.09 12.52 5.55
C LEU A 166 9.88 12.30 7.05
N VAL A 167 9.82 11.05 7.50
CA VAL A 167 9.64 10.71 8.92
C VAL A 167 10.75 11.31 9.77
N ALA A 168 12.01 11.19 9.36
CA ALA A 168 13.14 11.77 10.07
C ALA A 168 13.02 13.30 10.19
N THR A 169 12.65 14.00 9.12
CA THR A 169 12.44 15.45 9.15
C THR A 169 11.33 15.84 10.13
N TYR A 170 10.18 15.16 10.10
CA TYR A 170 9.10 15.43 11.05
C TYR A 170 9.51 15.14 12.49
N CYS A 171 10.22 14.03 12.75
CA CYS A 171 10.75 13.72 14.07
C CYS A 171 11.69 14.82 14.58
N ILE A 172 12.61 15.30 13.74
CA ILE A 172 13.53 16.40 14.11
C ILE A 172 12.75 17.67 14.46
N VAL A 173 11.77 18.05 13.65
CA VAL A 173 10.94 19.25 13.89
C VAL A 173 10.16 19.12 15.20
N LEU A 174 9.54 17.95 15.45
CA LEU A 174 8.82 17.70 16.71
C LEU A 174 9.76 17.73 17.92
N LEU A 175 10.96 17.17 17.79
CA LEU A 175 11.98 17.22 18.85
C LEU A 175 12.42 18.67 19.12
N GLN A 176 12.59 19.49 18.08
CA GLN A 176 12.89 20.91 18.24
C GLN A 176 11.79 21.62 19.03
N PHE A 177 10.51 21.40 18.71
CA PHE A 177 9.40 21.97 19.48
C PHE A 177 9.27 21.42 20.91
N ALA A 178 9.80 20.24 21.20
CA ALA A 178 9.74 19.64 22.53
C ALA A 178 10.84 20.14 23.48
N PHE A 179 12.00 20.52 22.94
CA PHE A 179 13.19 20.92 23.72
C PHE A 179 13.53 22.42 23.63
N LEU A 180 12.87 23.17 22.74
CA LEU A 180 13.04 24.61 22.54
C LEU A 180 11.78 25.37 22.96
#